data_AF-T0YMX6-F1
#
_entry.id   AF-T0YMX6-F1
#
_cell.length_a   1.000
_cell.length_b   1.000
_cell.length_c   1.000
_cell.angle_alpha   90.00
_cell.angle_beta   90.00
_cell.angle_gamma   90.00
#
_symmetry.space_group_name_H-M   'P 1'
#
loop_
_entity.id
_entity.type
_entity.pdbx_description
1 polymer ?
#
loop_
_entity_poly.entity_id
_entity_poly.type
_entity_poly.pdbx_seq_one_letter_code
_entity_poly.pdbx_strand_id
1 'polypeptide(L)'
;EPGYEIDLAPLDSAVDALSHRLLGMFPECLRYTKQQVNFWKELAWHPTIGHGREWLSLHFAHREPHEGMNAFVEKRPADVAGLRRRIAEGKGGEFLYGRPVRTCPGCGARGLPEDFAYCGRCGHPVTPTRETEG
;
A
#
# COMPACT_ATOMS: atom_id res chain seq x y z
N GLU A 1 3.94 24.33 20.82
CA GLU A 1 2.48 24.39 20.84
C GLU A 1 1.98 23.39 21.87
N PRO A 2 0.97 23.70 22.69
CA PRO A 2 0.41 22.71 23.60
C PRO A 2 -0.20 21.60 22.76
N GLY A 3 0.39 20.41 22.82
CA GLY A 3 -0.11 19.22 22.14
C GLY A 3 -1.54 18.91 22.61
N TYR A 4 -2.37 18.42 21.70
CA TYR A 4 -3.72 17.98 22.03
C TYR A 4 -3.64 16.78 22.97
N GLU A 5 -4.00 16.99 24.24
CA GLU A 5 -4.10 15.94 25.25
C GLU A 5 -5.58 15.54 25.40
N ILE A 6 -5.88 14.27 25.16
CA ILE A 6 -7.23 13.70 25.31
C ILE A 6 -7.25 12.88 26.59
N ASP A 7 -8.20 13.18 27.48
CA ASP A 7 -8.52 12.28 28.59
C ASP A 7 -9.30 11.05 28.07
N LEU A 8 -8.73 9.86 28.25
CA LEU A 8 -9.31 8.59 27.82
C LEU A 8 -10.08 7.87 28.94
N ALA A 9 -10.11 8.39 30.17
CA ALA A 9 -10.88 7.80 31.26
C ALA A 9 -12.38 7.54 30.92
N PRO A 10 -13.06 8.37 30.10
CA PRO A 10 -14.42 8.08 29.66
C PRO A 10 -14.53 6.79 28.80
N LEU A 11 -13.49 6.45 28.02
CA LEU A 11 -13.47 5.22 27.24
C LEU A 11 -13.41 4.01 28.17
N ASP A 12 -12.56 4.06 29.20
CA ASP A 12 -12.42 2.99 30.19
C ASP A 12 -13.75 2.74 30.91
N SER A 13 -14.42 3.80 31.35
CA SER A 13 -15.72 3.70 32.01
C SER A 13 -16.79 3.08 31.09
N ALA A 14 -16.80 3.43 29.80
CA ALA A 14 -17.75 2.87 28.84
C ALA A 14 -17.48 1.38 28.55
N VAL A 15 -16.21 1.00 28.41
CA VAL A 15 -15.81 -0.41 28.20
C VAL A 15 -16.15 -1.25 29.42
N ASP A 16 -15.91 -0.75 30.63
CA ASP A 16 -16.23 -1.42 31.88
C ASP A 16 -17.76 -1.65 32.01
N ALA A 17 -18.56 -0.62 31.76
CA ALA A 17 -20.02 -0.71 31.79
C ALA A 17 -20.57 -1.72 30.78
N LEU A 18 -20.02 -1.75 29.55
CA LEU A 18 -20.41 -2.73 28.54
C LEU A 18 -20.03 -4.16 28.97
N SER A 19 -18.83 -4.34 29.49
CA SER A 19 -18.33 -5.65 29.93
C SER A 19 -19.21 -6.22 31.05
N HIS A 20 -19.52 -5.42 32.07
CA HIS A 20 -20.44 -5.81 33.15
C HIS A 20 -21.84 -6.15 32.63
N ARG A 21 -22.34 -5.38 31.66
CA ARG A 21 -23.63 -5.68 31.03
C ARG A 21 -23.62 -7.02 30.30
N LEU A 22 -22.56 -7.34 29.57
CA LEU A 22 -22.41 -8.62 28.85
C LEU A 22 -22.31 -9.80 29.82
N LEU A 23 -21.62 -9.64 30.95
CA LEU A 23 -21.53 -10.66 32.01
C LEU A 23 -22.88 -10.98 32.65
N GLY A 24 -23.82 -10.02 32.67
CA GLY A 24 -25.18 -10.22 33.15
C GLY A 24 -26.14 -10.90 32.14
N MET A 25 -25.69 -11.24 30.93
CA MET A 25 -26.52 -11.87 29.89
C MET A 25 -26.41 -13.40 29.90
N PHE A 26 -27.40 -14.09 29.29
CA PHE A 26 -27.32 -15.53 29.10
C PHE A 26 -26.16 -15.92 28.17
N PRO A 27 -25.23 -16.79 28.61
CA PRO A 27 -24.00 -17.08 27.88
C PRO A 27 -24.25 -17.75 26.53
N GLU A 28 -25.23 -18.66 26.44
CA GLU A 28 -25.56 -19.36 25.19
C GLU A 28 -26.18 -18.44 24.13
N CYS A 29 -27.06 -17.52 24.57
CA CYS A 29 -27.61 -16.49 23.68
C CYS A 29 -26.48 -15.59 23.17
N LEU A 30 -25.59 -15.12 24.06
CA LEU A 30 -24.48 -14.26 23.68
C LEU A 30 -23.51 -14.97 22.72
N ARG A 31 -23.21 -16.25 22.95
CA ARG A 31 -22.40 -17.09 22.07
C ARG A 31 -23.01 -17.20 20.68
N TYR A 32 -24.31 -17.46 20.59
CA TYR A 32 -24.99 -17.56 19.29
C TYR A 32 -25.11 -16.20 18.59
N THR A 33 -25.42 -15.12 19.33
CA THR A 33 -25.43 -13.76 18.80
C THR A 33 -24.07 -13.41 18.19
N LYS A 34 -22.95 -13.71 18.85
CA LYS A 34 -21.59 -13.54 18.29
C LYS A 34 -21.44 -14.29 16.96
N GLN A 35 -21.90 -15.54 16.88
CA GLN A 35 -21.80 -16.32 15.65
C GLN A 35 -22.62 -15.69 14.52
N GLN A 36 -23.85 -15.27 14.80
CA GLN A 36 -24.73 -14.68 13.82
C GLN A 36 -24.23 -13.32 13.31
N VAL A 37 -23.73 -12.44 14.19
CA VAL A 37 -23.19 -11.14 13.76
C VAL A 37 -21.89 -11.29 12.97
N ASN A 38 -21.10 -12.34 13.25
CA ASN A 38 -19.90 -12.62 12.49
C ASN A 38 -20.19 -13.24 11.12
N PHE A 39 -21.35 -13.87 10.90
CA PHE A 39 -21.63 -14.66 9.69
C PHE A 39 -21.28 -13.93 8.39
N TRP A 40 -21.84 -12.73 8.18
CA TRP A 40 -21.61 -11.96 6.96
C TRP A 40 -20.16 -11.48 6.83
N LYS A 41 -19.56 -11.08 7.96
CA LYS A 41 -18.16 -10.69 8.00
C LYS A 41 -17.28 -11.87 7.59
N GLU A 42 -17.42 -13.03 8.21
CA GLU A 42 -16.60 -14.22 7.90
C GLU A 42 -16.82 -14.72 6.48
N LEU A 43 -18.07 -14.73 6.01
CA LEU A 43 -18.41 -15.13 4.63
C LEU A 43 -17.69 -14.26 3.59
N ALA A 44 -17.67 -12.94 3.80
CA ALA A 44 -16.99 -12.02 2.90
C ALA A 44 -15.47 -12.00 3.13
N TRP A 45 -15.02 -12.09 4.38
CA TRP A 45 -13.63 -11.89 4.78
C TRP A 45 -12.73 -13.03 4.35
N HIS A 46 -13.09 -14.28 4.63
CA HIS A 46 -12.26 -15.44 4.30
C HIS A 46 -11.80 -15.50 2.84
N PRO A 47 -12.68 -15.28 1.83
CA PRO A 47 -12.26 -15.27 0.43
C PRO A 47 -11.55 -13.99 -0.02
N THR A 48 -11.72 -12.85 0.68
CA THR A 48 -11.24 -11.55 0.19
C THR A 48 -9.97 -11.06 0.87
N ILE A 49 -9.69 -11.47 2.11
CA ILE A 49 -8.54 -10.96 2.86
C ILE A 49 -7.20 -11.31 2.19
N GLY A 50 -7.10 -12.50 1.58
CA GLY A 50 -5.93 -12.89 0.81
C GLY A 50 -5.69 -11.95 -0.37
N HIS A 51 -6.74 -11.60 -1.12
CA HIS A 51 -6.64 -10.66 -2.25
C HIS A 51 -6.20 -9.27 -1.77
N GLY A 52 -6.78 -8.78 -0.67
CA GLY A 52 -6.39 -7.50 -0.09
C GLY A 52 -4.94 -7.47 0.36
N ARG A 53 -4.46 -8.55 1.00
CA ARG A 53 -3.05 -8.68 1.41
C ARG A 53 -2.10 -8.71 0.23
N GLU A 54 -2.35 -9.53 -0.78
CA GLU A 54 -1.49 -9.62 -1.96
C GLU A 54 -1.48 -8.30 -2.74
N TRP A 55 -2.65 -7.70 -2.94
CA TRP A 55 -2.74 -6.40 -3.59
C TRP A 55 -1.92 -5.36 -2.84
N LEU A 56 -2.07 -5.26 -1.51
CA LEU A 56 -1.28 -4.31 -0.73
C LEU A 56 0.22 -4.63 -0.83
N SER A 57 0.61 -5.90 -0.71
CA SER A 57 2.03 -6.29 -0.66
C SER A 57 2.76 -6.04 -1.97
N LEU A 58 2.10 -6.28 -3.11
CA LEU A 58 2.65 -6.02 -4.44
C LEU A 58 2.59 -4.53 -4.77
N HIS A 59 1.48 -3.86 -4.47
CA HIS A 59 1.26 -2.48 -4.89
C HIS A 59 1.95 -1.43 -4.03
N PHE A 60 2.27 -1.71 -2.77
CA PHE A 60 2.88 -0.70 -1.89
C PHE A 60 4.25 -0.21 -2.39
N ALA A 61 5.00 -1.06 -3.10
CA ALA A 61 6.28 -0.70 -3.71
C ALA A 61 6.14 0.00 -5.08
N HIS A 62 4.92 0.20 -5.56
CA HIS A 62 4.65 0.81 -6.85
C HIS A 62 4.58 2.33 -6.79
N ARG A 63 4.68 2.96 -7.96
CA ARG A 63 4.74 4.42 -8.10
C ARG A 63 3.49 5.12 -7.58
N GLU A 64 2.31 4.59 -7.86
CA GLU A 64 1.03 5.21 -7.47
C GLU A 64 0.85 5.26 -5.95
N PRO A 65 0.99 4.16 -5.18
CA PRO A 65 0.90 4.22 -3.72
C PRO A 65 2.01 5.06 -3.09
N HIS A 66 3.24 5.01 -3.62
CA HIS A 66 4.31 5.89 -3.16
C HIS A 66 3.97 7.37 -3.33
N GLU A 67 3.42 7.77 -4.48
CA GLU A 67 2.98 9.15 -4.69
C GLU A 67 1.83 9.54 -3.75
N GLY A 68 0.80 8.70 -3.64
CA GLY A 68 -0.35 8.97 -2.78
C GLY A 68 0.02 9.09 -1.30
N MET A 69 0.85 8.18 -0.79
CA MET A 69 1.28 8.16 0.61
C MET A 69 2.18 9.35 0.94
N ASN A 70 3.16 9.66 0.09
CA ASN A 70 4.03 10.81 0.31
C ASN A 70 3.26 12.12 0.19
N ALA A 71 2.40 12.27 -0.83
CA ALA A 71 1.56 13.46 -0.98
C ALA A 71 0.68 13.70 0.25
N PHE A 72 0.11 12.64 0.84
CA PHE A 72 -0.67 12.72 2.08
C PHE A 72 0.17 13.18 3.27
N VAL A 73 1.33 12.56 3.51
CA VAL A 73 2.24 12.91 4.61
C VAL A 73 2.75 14.35 4.48
N GLU A 74 3.12 14.74 3.26
CA GLU A 74 3.60 16.07 2.90
C GLU A 74 2.48 17.11 2.79
N LYS A 75 1.21 16.70 2.92
CA LYS A 75 0.01 17.56 2.81
C LYS A 75 -0.05 18.35 1.50
N ARG A 76 0.33 17.71 0.39
CA ARG A 76 0.25 18.29 -0.96
C ARG A 76 -0.73 17.51 -1.84
N PRO A 77 -1.24 18.10 -2.93
CA PRO A 77 -1.98 17.36 -3.94
C PRO A 77 -1.11 16.26 -4.57
N ALA A 78 -1.70 15.10 -4.82
CA ALA A 78 -1.05 14.01 -5.56
C ALA A 78 -1.06 14.29 -7.08
N ASP A 79 0.04 13.98 -7.78
CA ASP A 79 0.18 14.15 -9.23
C ASP A 79 -0.46 13.00 -10.04
N VAL A 80 -1.78 12.89 -9.92
CA VAL A 80 -2.56 11.88 -10.67
C VAL A 80 -2.42 12.07 -12.18
N ALA A 81 -2.37 13.33 -12.65
CA ALA A 81 -2.26 13.64 -14.07
C ALA A 81 -0.92 13.19 -14.65
N GLY A 82 0.19 13.39 -13.93
CA GLY A 82 1.51 12.92 -14.31
C GLY A 82 1.62 11.40 -14.35
N LEU A 83 1.00 10.69 -13.40
CA LEU A 83 0.92 9.23 -13.44
C LEU A 83 0.21 8.73 -14.69
N ARG A 84 -0.95 9.31 -15.02
CA ARG A 84 -1.72 8.93 -16.23
C ARG A 84 -0.95 9.24 -17.52
N ARG A 85 -0.28 10.39 -17.60
CA ARG A 85 0.57 10.74 -18.75
C ARG A 85 1.70 9.71 -18.95
N ARG A 86 2.40 9.34 -17.89
CA ARG A 86 3.46 8.31 -17.96
C ARG A 86 2.94 6.99 -18.51
N ILE A 87 1.80 6.51 -18.01
CA ILE A 87 1.18 5.27 -18.50
C ILE A 87 0.81 5.40 -19.98
N ALA A 88 0.24 6.54 -20.40
CA ALA A 88 -0.10 6.80 -21.80
C ALA A 88 1.13 6.85 -22.72
N GLU A 89 2.28 7.27 -22.20
CA GLU A 89 3.58 7.27 -22.88
C GLU A 89 4.26 5.88 -22.89
N GLY A 90 3.60 4.82 -22.38
CA GLY A 90 4.16 3.47 -22.31
C GLY A 90 5.23 3.30 -21.22
N LYS A 91 5.46 4.32 -20.39
CA LYS A 91 6.36 4.22 -19.23
C LYS A 91 5.62 3.49 -18.11
N GLY A 92 6.20 2.39 -17.61
CA GLY A 92 5.56 1.55 -16.61
C GLY A 92 5.08 2.33 -15.38
N GLY A 93 3.81 2.14 -14.99
CA GLY A 93 3.21 2.75 -13.79
C GLY A 93 3.47 1.96 -12.50
N GLU A 94 4.00 0.74 -12.65
CA GLU A 94 4.17 -0.23 -11.59
C GLU A 94 5.42 0.14 -10.80
N PHE A 95 6.61 0.01 -11.37
CA PHE A 95 7.85 0.26 -10.62
C PHE A 95 8.19 1.75 -10.45
N LEU A 96 8.72 2.10 -9.26
CA LEU A 96 9.13 3.47 -8.89
C LEU A 96 10.15 4.12 -9.82
N TYR A 97 10.95 3.32 -10.50
CA TYR A 97 12.03 3.79 -11.36
C TYR A 97 11.93 3.21 -12.79
N GLY A 98 10.72 2.80 -13.19
CA GLY A 98 10.46 2.18 -14.49
C GLY A 98 10.80 0.69 -14.54
N ARG A 99 10.52 0.04 -15.68
CA ARG A 99 10.63 -1.42 -15.81
C ARG A 99 12.09 -1.87 -15.71
N PRO A 100 12.38 -3.03 -15.07
CA PRO A 100 13.75 -3.52 -14.92
C PRO A 100 14.24 -4.22 -16.20
N VAL A 101 14.35 -3.49 -17.31
CA VAL A 101 14.64 -4.07 -18.65
C VAL A 101 16.06 -3.80 -19.14
N ARG A 102 16.82 -2.90 -18.50
CA ARG A 102 18.12 -2.46 -19.04
C ARG A 102 19.29 -3.33 -18.58
N THR A 103 20.35 -3.33 -19.38
CA THR A 103 21.63 -4.00 -19.09
C THR A 103 22.77 -2.99 -19.13
N CYS A 104 23.67 -3.05 -18.15
CA CYS A 104 24.83 -2.16 -18.06
C CYS A 104 25.88 -2.51 -19.13
N PRO A 105 26.33 -1.56 -19.96
CA PRO A 105 27.38 -1.85 -20.95
C PRO A 105 28.77 -1.98 -20.31
N GLY A 106 29.00 -1.39 -19.13
CA GLY A 106 30.31 -1.44 -18.47
C GLY A 106 30.59 -2.75 -17.71
N CYS A 107 29.59 -3.32 -17.03
CA CYS A 107 29.77 -4.52 -16.19
C CYS A 107 28.81 -5.67 -16.49
N GLY A 108 27.89 -5.51 -17.46
CA GLY A 108 26.93 -6.54 -17.83
C GLY A 108 25.79 -6.79 -16.82
N ALA A 109 25.63 -5.95 -15.79
CA ALA A 109 24.53 -6.07 -14.83
C ALA A 109 23.17 -5.94 -15.55
N ARG A 110 22.26 -6.90 -15.35
CA ARG A 110 20.92 -6.95 -15.96
C ARG A 110 19.84 -6.53 -14.96
N GLY A 111 18.67 -6.17 -15.47
CA GLY A 111 17.51 -5.81 -14.64
C GLY A 111 17.56 -4.37 -14.11
N LEU A 112 18.27 -3.48 -14.80
CA LEU A 112 18.37 -2.09 -14.38
C LEU A 112 17.05 -1.35 -14.70
N PRO A 113 16.51 -0.53 -13.78
CA PRO A 113 15.30 0.25 -14.03
C PRO A 113 15.48 1.24 -15.17
N GLU A 114 14.45 1.48 -15.99
CA GLU A 114 14.48 2.41 -17.13
C GLU A 114 14.93 3.83 -16.77
N ASP A 115 14.49 4.35 -15.62
CA ASP A 115 14.68 5.75 -15.25
C ASP A 115 16.11 6.06 -14.73
N PHE A 116 16.97 5.06 -14.52
CA PHE A 116 18.30 5.29 -13.94
C PHE A 116 19.30 5.89 -14.96
N ALA A 117 20.08 6.89 -14.58
CA ALA A 117 21.16 7.40 -15.46
C ALA A 117 22.46 6.56 -15.37
N TYR A 118 22.64 5.84 -14.26
CA TYR A 118 23.88 5.12 -13.93
C TYR A 118 23.60 3.71 -13.41
N CYS A 119 24.57 2.82 -13.56
CA CYS A 119 24.49 1.47 -13.05
C CYS A 119 24.70 1.47 -11.53
N GLY A 120 23.72 0.99 -10.77
CA GLY A 120 23.83 0.88 -9.30
C GLY A 120 24.91 -0.11 -8.81
N ARG A 121 25.53 -0.89 -9.71
CA ARG A 121 26.62 -1.83 -9.36
C ARG A 121 28.02 -1.25 -9.57
N CYS A 122 28.27 -0.59 -10.71
CA CYS A 122 29.61 -0.13 -11.08
C CYS A 122 29.71 1.39 -11.35
N GLY A 123 28.61 2.13 -11.24
CA GLY A 123 28.58 3.57 -11.51
C GLY A 123 28.68 3.96 -12.98
N HIS A 124 28.79 3.01 -13.91
CA HIS A 124 28.90 3.32 -15.33
C HIS A 124 27.59 3.95 -15.87
N PRO A 125 27.66 4.96 -16.76
CA PRO A 125 26.48 5.53 -17.39
C PRO A 125 25.66 4.48 -18.15
N VAL A 126 24.33 4.54 -18.01
CA VAL A 126 23.39 3.65 -18.69
C VAL A 126 22.59 4.51 -19.66
N THR A 127 23.16 4.70 -20.85
CA THR A 127 22.52 5.46 -21.93
C THR A 127 21.19 4.81 -22.30
N PRO A 128 20.12 5.59 -22.59
CA PRO A 128 18.88 5.02 -23.09
C PRO A 128 19.17 4.22 -24.37
N THR A 129 18.86 2.93 -24.38
CA THR A 129 18.74 2.19 -25.63
C THR A 129 17.61 2.83 -26.41
N ARG A 130 17.93 3.51 -27.51
CA ARG A 130 16.94 3.90 -28.51
C ARG A 130 16.24 2.63 -28.94
N GLU A 131 14.96 2.50 -28.65
CA GLU A 131 14.15 1.43 -29.22
C GLU A 131 14.27 1.56 -30.74
N THR A 132 14.85 0.54 -31.37
CA THR A 132 14.80 0.38 -32.81
C THR A 132 13.33 0.21 -33.18
N GLU A 133 12.76 1.24 -33.83
CA GLU A 133 11.50 1.18 -34.53
C GLU A 133 11.47 -0.10 -35.40
N GLY A 134 10.50 -0.97 -35.15
CA GLY A 134 10.22 -2.17 -35.92
C GLY A 134 8.72 -2.26 -36.17
#